data_AF-A0A935NEP5-F1
#
_entry.id   AF-A0A935NEP5-F1
#
_cell.length_a   1.000
_cell.length_b   1.000
_cell.length_c   1.000
_cell.angle_alpha   90.00
_cell.angle_beta   90.00
_cell.angle_gamma   90.00
#
_symmetry.space_group_name_H-M   'P 1'
#
loop_
_entity.id
_entity.type
_entity.pdbx_description
1 polymer ?
#
loop_
_entity_poly.entity_id
_entity_poly.type
_entity_poly.pdbx_seq_one_letter_code
_entity_poly.pdbx_strand_id
1 'polypeptide(L)'
;MSNFRTEITCSFPQLNFNYHTPLVFLGSCFAQNISAITAQNKLPSYTNPFGILYHPIAIANALQVLLKPTLFTPADLFVNTNEQWASWAHHGCFSHSDQQICLQQINKAITQGHQAINQASALIITLGTAFAWQHKQTNQIVGNCHKAPHETFNTQLSNIDEMVAALQTSLQNWLQANPSLKIVLTVSPVRHWRHGAVINAHSKALLIAAAHKLCQQINTTTNRETAVYFPAYEIMMDDLRDYRFYASDMLHPSETAIQYIWQQFYTACFNVAQCTPIMQAVEAITTAAQHRPRTAKSNAHQIFCQQQLKKIAILQTQYPALNFEAEIAHFNQFLD
;
A
#
# COMPACT_ATOMS: atom_id res chain seq x y z
N MET A 1 -29.33 -7.35 24.11
CA MET A 1 -28.41 -6.69 23.15
C MET A 1 -27.02 -7.23 23.41
N SER A 2 -26.51 -8.12 22.57
CA SER A 2 -25.25 -8.85 22.85
C SER A 2 -24.22 -8.62 21.75
N ASN A 3 -23.95 -7.35 21.44
CA ASN A 3 -22.76 -7.00 20.70
C ASN A 3 -22.00 -5.96 21.53
N PHE A 4 -20.87 -6.36 22.10
CA PHE A 4 -19.99 -5.52 22.94
C PHE A 4 -19.06 -4.63 22.10
N ARG A 5 -19.26 -4.59 20.78
CA ARG A 5 -18.46 -3.82 19.83
C ARG A 5 -19.34 -2.75 19.17
N THR A 6 -18.76 -1.58 18.98
CA THR A 6 -19.30 -0.54 18.10
C THR A 6 -18.66 -0.73 16.75
N GLU A 7 -19.27 -1.53 15.87
CA GLU A 7 -18.68 -1.82 14.56
C GLU A 7 -18.89 -0.66 13.58
N ILE A 8 -17.81 -0.18 12.99
CA ILE A 8 -17.79 0.80 11.91
C ILE A 8 -18.07 0.06 10.60
N THR A 9 -19.20 0.40 10.00
CA THR A 9 -19.56 -0.05 8.66
C THR A 9 -19.26 1.05 7.64
N CYS A 10 -18.63 0.67 6.54
CA CYS A 10 -18.43 1.54 5.39
C CYS A 10 -18.75 0.77 4.11
N SER A 11 -19.25 1.47 3.10
CA SER A 11 -19.67 0.89 1.83
C SER A 11 -19.39 1.87 0.70
N PHE A 12 -18.64 1.41 -0.28
CA PHE A 12 -18.22 2.18 -1.46
C PHE A 12 -18.52 1.37 -2.73
N PRO A 13 -19.80 1.01 -3.00
CA PRO A 13 -20.16 0.15 -4.14
C PRO A 13 -19.80 0.77 -5.49
N GLN A 14 -19.65 2.09 -5.57
CA GLN A 14 -19.20 2.82 -6.76
C GLN A 14 -17.75 2.52 -7.16
N LEU A 15 -16.94 1.96 -6.25
CA LEU A 15 -15.58 1.51 -6.56
C LEU A 15 -15.59 0.18 -7.31
N ASN A 16 -16.44 -0.77 -6.88
CA ASN A 16 -16.69 -2.07 -7.53
C ASN A 16 -15.42 -2.83 -7.95
N PHE A 17 -14.39 -2.84 -7.09
CA PHE A 17 -13.12 -3.50 -7.38
C PHE A 17 -13.30 -5.00 -7.61
N ASN A 18 -12.54 -5.55 -8.55
CA ASN A 18 -12.55 -6.97 -8.87
C ASN A 18 -11.20 -7.44 -9.42
N TYR A 19 -11.11 -8.71 -9.86
CA TYR A 19 -9.88 -9.30 -10.39
C TYR A 19 -9.38 -8.68 -11.71
N HIS A 20 -10.14 -7.77 -12.34
CA HIS A 20 -9.72 -6.95 -13.48
C HIS A 20 -9.42 -5.50 -13.08
N THR A 21 -9.31 -5.19 -11.79
CA THR A 21 -9.10 -3.83 -11.27
C THR A 21 -7.68 -3.70 -10.70
N PRO A 22 -6.68 -3.23 -11.48
CA PRO A 22 -5.34 -3.03 -10.95
C PRO A 22 -5.32 -1.94 -9.89
N LEU A 23 -4.77 -2.26 -8.72
CA LEU A 23 -4.70 -1.38 -7.56
C LEU A 23 -3.27 -0.93 -7.31
N VAL A 24 -3.06 0.34 -7.01
CA VAL A 24 -1.76 0.84 -6.54
C VAL A 24 -1.88 1.32 -5.11
N PHE A 25 -1.06 0.77 -4.22
CA PHE A 25 -1.01 1.15 -2.81
C PHE A 25 0.22 2.01 -2.54
N LEU A 26 0.00 3.20 -1.98
CA LEU A 26 1.04 4.14 -1.57
C LEU A 26 0.91 4.46 -0.08
N GLY A 27 2.04 4.71 0.56
CA GLY A 27 2.09 5.35 1.87
C GLY A 27 2.75 4.50 2.94
N SER A 28 2.15 4.50 4.13
CA SER A 28 2.76 3.94 5.35
C SER A 28 3.02 2.42 5.28
N CYS A 29 3.68 1.86 6.28
CA CYS A 29 3.83 0.40 6.43
C CYS A 29 2.49 -0.33 6.44
N PHE A 30 1.41 0.32 6.91
CA PHE A 30 0.07 -0.27 6.85
C PHE A 30 -0.41 -0.49 5.41
N ALA A 31 -0.04 0.39 4.46
CA ALA A 31 -0.34 0.17 3.05
C ALA A 31 0.32 -1.13 2.53
N GLN A 32 1.55 -1.42 2.97
CA GLN A 32 2.23 -2.66 2.61
C GLN A 32 1.52 -3.89 3.17
N ASN A 33 1.04 -3.83 4.42
CA ASN A 33 0.28 -4.93 5.02
C ASN A 33 -1.00 -5.23 4.25
N ILE A 34 -1.81 -4.20 3.95
CA ILE A 34 -3.05 -4.35 3.17
C ILE A 34 -2.75 -4.83 1.75
N SER A 35 -1.71 -4.29 1.11
CA SER A 35 -1.31 -4.71 -0.23
C SER A 35 -0.74 -6.13 -0.24
N ALA A 36 -0.07 -6.59 0.82
CA ALA A 36 0.46 -7.95 0.91
C ALA A 36 -0.67 -8.98 0.98
N ILE A 37 -1.72 -8.73 1.78
CA ILE A 37 -2.90 -9.60 1.81
C ILE A 37 -3.63 -9.58 0.46
N THR A 38 -3.68 -8.41 -0.19
CA THR A 38 -4.25 -8.27 -1.54
C THR A 38 -3.47 -9.10 -2.57
N ALA A 39 -2.14 -9.04 -2.54
CA ALA A 39 -1.26 -9.80 -3.42
C ALA A 39 -1.25 -11.31 -3.11
N GLN A 40 -1.38 -11.70 -1.83
CA GLN A 40 -1.54 -13.10 -1.42
C GLN A 40 -2.80 -13.73 -2.05
N ASN A 41 -3.87 -12.94 -2.16
CA ASN A 41 -5.10 -13.29 -2.85
C ASN A 41 -5.02 -13.08 -4.38
N LYS A 42 -3.82 -12.84 -4.91
CA LYS A 42 -3.52 -12.66 -6.34
C LYS A 42 -4.33 -11.55 -7.03
N LEU A 43 -4.90 -10.62 -6.26
CA LEU A 43 -5.54 -9.44 -6.79
C LEU A 43 -4.47 -8.53 -7.43
N PRO A 44 -4.70 -8.01 -8.65
CA PRO A 44 -3.70 -7.24 -9.37
C PRO A 44 -3.34 -5.98 -8.58
N SER A 45 -2.12 -5.93 -8.06
CA SER A 45 -1.69 -4.85 -7.19
C SER A 45 -0.20 -4.53 -7.33
N TYR A 46 0.14 -3.26 -7.08
CA TYR A 46 1.50 -2.77 -6.99
C TYR A 46 1.64 -1.85 -5.78
N THR A 47 2.79 -1.85 -5.12
CA THR A 47 2.96 -1.19 -3.82
C THR A 47 4.21 -0.33 -3.80
N ASN A 48 4.09 0.90 -3.29
CA ASN A 48 5.20 1.72 -2.80
C ASN A 48 6.46 1.73 -3.71
N PRO A 49 6.41 2.33 -4.92
CA PRO A 49 7.58 2.50 -5.79
C PRO A 49 8.72 3.31 -5.15
N PHE A 50 8.43 4.14 -4.14
CA PHE A 50 9.43 4.87 -3.35
C PHE A 50 9.71 4.20 -1.98
N GLY A 51 9.12 3.04 -1.74
CA GLY A 51 9.04 2.39 -0.44
C GLY A 51 8.06 3.11 0.48
N ILE A 52 8.15 2.84 1.79
CA ILE A 52 7.24 3.42 2.77
C ILE A 52 7.43 4.94 2.86
N LEU A 53 6.34 5.67 2.66
CA LEU A 53 6.26 7.12 2.83
C LEU A 53 5.11 7.47 3.76
N TYR A 54 5.34 8.27 4.80
CA TYR A 54 4.30 8.58 5.79
C TYR A 54 3.66 9.94 5.56
N HIS A 55 4.43 10.91 5.09
CA HIS A 55 4.04 12.32 5.07
C HIS A 55 3.32 12.68 3.75
N PRO A 56 2.18 13.40 3.78
CA PRO A 56 1.43 13.79 2.58
C PRO A 56 2.26 14.45 1.49
N ILE A 57 3.13 15.40 1.86
CA ILE A 57 3.99 16.11 0.89
C ILE A 57 5.04 15.18 0.26
N ALA A 58 5.58 14.21 1.01
CA ALA A 58 6.53 13.25 0.45
C ALA A 58 5.83 12.32 -0.55
N ILE A 59 4.61 11.88 -0.24
CA ILE A 59 3.77 11.09 -1.15
C ILE A 59 3.42 11.89 -2.41
N ALA A 60 3.07 13.17 -2.26
CA ALA A 60 2.79 14.07 -3.38
C ALA A 60 4.02 14.22 -4.31
N ASN A 61 5.22 14.43 -3.74
CA ASN A 61 6.46 14.50 -4.51
C ASN A 61 6.74 13.21 -5.28
N ALA A 62 6.54 12.04 -4.64
CA ALA A 62 6.67 10.75 -5.31
C ALA A 62 5.68 10.62 -6.48
N LEU A 63 4.41 11.03 -6.28
CA LEU A 63 3.41 11.03 -7.35
C LEU A 63 3.77 11.94 -8.51
N GLN A 64 4.40 13.09 -8.25
CA GLN A 64 4.87 13.99 -9.31
C GLN A 64 6.00 13.38 -10.12
N VAL A 65 6.97 12.75 -9.46
CA VAL A 65 8.05 12.02 -10.15
C VAL A 65 7.48 10.87 -10.98
N LEU A 66 6.50 10.13 -10.46
CA LEU A 66 5.89 9.02 -11.20
C LEU A 66 5.06 9.50 -12.40
N LEU A 67 4.45 10.69 -12.35
CA LEU A 67 3.66 11.21 -13.47
C LEU A 67 4.54 11.51 -14.68
N LYS A 68 5.69 12.13 -14.44
CA LYS A 68 6.72 12.42 -15.44
C LYS A 68 8.02 11.76 -14.97
N PRO A 69 8.24 10.48 -15.30
CA PRO A 69 9.29 9.64 -14.72
C PRO A 69 10.66 10.31 -14.90
N THR A 70 11.08 11.00 -13.84
CA THR A 70 12.36 11.70 -13.77
C THR A 70 13.34 10.76 -13.11
N LEU A 71 14.31 10.28 -13.88
CA LEU A 71 15.29 9.33 -13.37
C LEU A 71 16.26 10.05 -12.42
N PHE A 72 16.53 9.40 -11.30
CA PHE A 72 17.54 9.83 -10.36
C PHE A 72 18.93 9.59 -10.96
N THR A 73 19.87 10.42 -10.57
CA THR A 73 21.28 10.40 -10.96
C THR A 73 22.16 10.24 -9.72
N PRO A 74 23.48 9.99 -9.88
CA PRO A 74 24.40 9.95 -8.75
C PRO A 74 24.39 11.21 -7.86
N ALA A 75 24.02 12.37 -8.42
CA ALA A 75 23.93 13.63 -7.68
C ALA A 75 22.74 13.70 -6.72
N ASP A 76 21.73 12.83 -6.91
CA ASP A 76 20.55 12.74 -6.05
C ASP A 76 20.76 11.79 -4.86
N LEU A 77 21.92 11.13 -4.79
CA LEU A 77 22.27 10.18 -3.75
C LEU A 77 23.27 10.77 -2.74
N PHE A 78 23.20 10.27 -1.51
CA PHE A 78 24.16 10.55 -0.44
C PHE A 78 24.53 9.26 0.28
N VAL A 79 25.64 9.27 1.01
CA VAL A 79 26.05 8.14 1.88
C VAL A 79 25.42 8.34 3.26
N ASN A 80 24.63 7.38 3.71
CA ASN A 80 23.97 7.40 5.01
C ASN A 80 24.90 6.92 6.14
N THR A 81 24.40 6.90 7.38
CA THR A 81 25.16 6.52 8.58
C THR A 81 25.58 5.04 8.62
N ASN A 82 25.05 4.19 7.74
CA ASN A 82 25.46 2.78 7.61
C ASN A 82 26.41 2.57 6.42
N GLU A 83 27.04 3.62 5.89
CA GLU A 83 27.95 3.56 4.73
C GLU A 83 27.28 3.02 3.45
N GLN A 84 25.98 3.29 3.29
CA GLN A 84 25.21 2.92 2.11
C GLN A 84 24.74 4.16 1.35
N TRP A 85 24.69 4.05 0.03
CA TRP A 85 24.04 5.02 -0.84
C TRP A 85 22.54 5.01 -0.61
N ALA A 86 21.96 6.20 -0.50
CA ALA A 86 20.54 6.42 -0.22
C ALA A 86 20.05 7.72 -0.89
N SER A 87 18.74 7.87 -0.96
CA SER A 87 18.08 9.12 -1.39
C SER A 87 17.07 9.56 -0.34
N TRP A 88 17.00 10.87 -0.07
CA TRP A 88 16.05 11.45 0.88
C TRP A 88 14.59 11.19 0.52
N ALA A 89 14.29 11.01 -0.78
CA ALA A 89 12.96 10.71 -1.27
C ALA A 89 12.52 9.24 -1.07
N HIS A 90 13.48 8.32 -0.85
CA HIS A 90 13.23 6.87 -0.91
C HIS A 90 13.39 6.22 0.46
N HIS A 91 12.60 5.17 0.72
CA HIS A 91 12.74 4.35 1.92
C HIS A 91 14.10 3.64 1.96
N GLY A 92 14.55 3.29 3.17
CA GLY A 92 15.81 2.60 3.40
C GLY A 92 15.97 1.25 2.66
N CYS A 93 14.89 0.63 2.20
CA CYS A 93 14.93 -0.61 1.41
C CYS A 93 15.60 -0.47 0.04
N PHE A 94 15.80 0.76 -0.45
CA PHE A 94 16.57 1.05 -1.66
C PHE A 94 18.05 1.32 -1.39
N SER A 95 18.46 1.38 -0.11
CA SER A 95 19.84 1.70 0.23
C SER A 95 20.75 0.52 -0.11
N HIS A 96 21.92 0.82 -0.65
CA HIS A 96 22.88 -0.20 -1.04
C HIS A 96 24.32 0.31 -0.91
N SER A 97 25.28 -0.58 -0.60
CA SER A 97 26.70 -0.21 -0.48
C SER A 97 27.31 0.23 -1.83
N ASP A 98 26.80 -0.31 -2.92
CA ASP A 98 27.11 0.09 -4.31
C ASP A 98 26.13 1.15 -4.83
N GLN A 99 26.66 2.29 -5.30
CA GLN A 99 25.91 3.43 -5.82
C GLN A 99 25.08 3.09 -7.06
N GLN A 100 25.64 2.31 -7.97
CA GLN A 100 24.97 1.94 -9.23
C GLN A 100 23.81 1.01 -8.96
N ILE A 101 23.96 0.06 -8.02
CA ILE A 101 22.87 -0.83 -7.63
C ILE A 101 21.73 -0.05 -6.96
N CYS A 102 22.04 0.87 -6.04
CA CYS A 102 21.04 1.76 -5.43
C CYS A 102 20.26 2.53 -6.50
N LEU A 103 20.98 3.15 -7.45
CA LEU A 103 20.40 3.95 -8.52
C LEU A 103 19.53 3.11 -9.46
N GLN A 104 19.99 1.92 -9.83
CA GLN A 104 19.25 0.98 -10.68
C GLN A 104 17.95 0.53 -10.00
N GLN A 105 17.98 0.22 -8.70
CA GLN A 105 16.78 -0.17 -7.95
C GLN A 105 15.76 0.97 -7.90
N ILE A 106 16.20 2.19 -7.59
CA ILE A 106 15.36 3.40 -7.57
C ILE A 106 14.71 3.62 -8.94
N ASN A 107 15.52 3.70 -10.00
CA ASN A 107 15.03 4.04 -11.34
C ASN A 107 14.14 2.94 -11.94
N LYS A 108 14.41 1.66 -11.61
CA LYS A 108 13.54 0.55 -11.95
C LYS A 108 12.18 0.68 -11.27
N ALA A 109 12.15 1.01 -9.97
CA ALA A 109 10.89 1.17 -9.24
C ALA A 109 10.10 2.40 -9.71
N ILE A 110 10.75 3.50 -10.09
CA ILE A 110 10.09 4.66 -10.71
C ILE A 110 9.43 4.26 -12.03
N THR A 111 10.15 3.55 -12.89
CA THR A 111 9.62 3.10 -14.20
C THR A 111 8.43 2.16 -14.03
N GLN A 112 8.55 1.17 -13.13
CA GLN A 112 7.48 0.22 -12.83
C GLN A 112 6.28 0.91 -12.17
N GLY A 113 6.51 1.83 -11.23
CA GLY A 113 5.45 2.60 -10.58
C GLY A 113 4.70 3.50 -11.56
N HIS A 114 5.39 4.15 -12.49
CA HIS A 114 4.77 4.93 -13.56
C HIS A 114 3.84 4.05 -14.41
N GLN A 115 4.32 2.88 -14.85
CA GLN A 115 3.51 1.94 -15.63
C GLN A 115 2.30 1.45 -14.84
N ALA A 116 2.50 1.09 -13.56
CA ALA A 116 1.44 0.60 -12.69
C ALA A 116 0.33 1.64 -12.48
N ILE A 117 0.65 2.90 -12.21
CA ILE A 117 -0.37 3.95 -11.99
C ILE A 117 -1.11 4.29 -13.29
N ASN A 118 -0.44 4.30 -14.44
CA ASN A 118 -1.12 4.50 -15.73
C ASN A 118 -2.15 3.41 -16.03
N GLN A 119 -1.90 2.17 -15.59
CA GLN A 119 -2.81 1.04 -15.76
C GLN A 119 -3.78 0.87 -14.59
N ALA A 120 -3.62 1.65 -13.51
CA ALA A 120 -4.40 1.51 -12.30
C ALA A 120 -5.85 1.94 -12.53
N SER A 121 -6.77 1.15 -11.96
CA SER A 121 -8.15 1.58 -11.78
C SER A 121 -8.33 2.35 -10.47
N ALA A 122 -7.49 2.09 -9.47
CA ALA A 122 -7.52 2.83 -8.21
C ALA A 122 -6.15 3.05 -7.59
N LEU A 123 -6.00 4.22 -6.96
CA LEU A 123 -4.86 4.60 -6.15
C LEU A 123 -5.29 4.70 -4.68
N ILE A 124 -4.73 3.84 -3.83
CA ILE A 124 -4.99 3.78 -2.39
C ILE A 124 -3.82 4.44 -1.68
N ILE A 125 -4.08 5.53 -0.95
CA ILE A 125 -3.05 6.32 -0.26
C ILE A 125 -3.28 6.26 1.24
N THR A 126 -2.34 5.66 1.96
CA THR A 126 -2.34 5.54 3.42
C THR A 126 -1.41 6.57 4.05
N LEU A 127 -1.99 7.62 4.62
CA LEU A 127 -1.26 8.69 5.28
C LEU A 127 -0.79 8.26 6.67
N GLY A 128 0.47 8.50 7.00
CA GLY A 128 1.09 8.03 8.25
C GLY A 128 1.16 9.11 9.34
N THR A 129 1.84 10.22 9.03
CA THR A 129 2.06 11.34 9.95
C THR A 129 2.04 12.69 9.23
N ALA A 130 1.54 13.73 9.91
CA ALA A 130 1.63 15.13 9.51
C ALA A 130 2.91 15.80 10.04
N PHE A 131 3.75 15.07 10.76
CA PHE A 131 5.02 15.59 11.28
C PHE A 131 6.08 15.51 10.19
N ALA A 132 6.48 16.67 9.66
CA ALA A 132 7.46 16.78 8.60
C ALA A 132 8.89 16.78 9.14
N TRP A 133 9.79 16.20 8.33
CA TRP A 133 11.22 16.30 8.48
C TRP A 133 11.76 17.03 7.25
N GLN A 134 12.12 18.29 7.43
CA GLN A 134 12.62 19.13 6.34
C GLN A 134 14.14 19.20 6.41
N HIS A 135 14.81 18.76 5.36
CA HIS A 135 16.27 18.79 5.27
C HIS A 135 16.76 20.25 5.17
N LYS A 136 17.64 20.68 6.08
CA LYS A 136 18.02 22.10 6.22
C LYS A 136 18.71 22.68 4.98
N GLN A 137 19.52 21.90 4.28
CA GLN A 137 20.30 22.40 3.14
C GLN A 137 19.47 22.48 1.85
N THR A 138 18.56 21.52 1.64
CA THR A 138 17.77 21.45 0.40
C THR A 138 16.37 22.02 0.56
N ASN A 139 15.95 22.32 1.79
CA ASN A 139 14.61 22.76 2.17
C ASN A 139 13.48 21.77 1.80
N GLN A 140 13.84 20.53 1.45
CA GLN A 140 12.89 19.50 1.02
C GLN A 140 12.36 18.72 2.23
N ILE A 141 11.06 18.42 2.21
CA ILE A 141 10.47 17.43 3.12
C ILE A 141 10.87 16.05 2.63
N VAL A 142 11.61 15.31 3.46
CA VAL A 142 12.18 14.02 3.09
C VAL A 142 11.16 12.89 3.29
N GLY A 143 11.26 11.84 2.46
CA GLY A 143 10.50 10.61 2.62
C GLY A 143 11.05 9.71 3.72
N ASN A 144 12.38 9.73 3.91
CA ASN A 144 13.06 8.97 4.96
C ASN A 144 14.27 9.75 5.48
N CYS A 145 14.49 9.73 6.79
CA CYS A 145 15.63 10.41 7.42
C CYS A 145 16.92 9.56 7.44
N HIS A 146 16.87 8.28 7.04
CA HIS A 146 18.01 7.37 6.98
C HIS A 146 18.87 7.33 8.26
N LYS A 147 18.21 7.49 9.42
CA LYS A 147 18.83 7.60 10.75
C LYS A 147 19.90 8.71 10.85
N ALA A 148 19.85 9.72 9.99
CA ALA A 148 20.72 10.87 10.06
C ALA A 148 20.46 11.69 11.35
N PRO A 149 21.46 12.46 11.83
CA PRO A 149 21.34 13.25 13.05
C PRO A 149 20.18 14.24 12.99
N HIS A 150 19.51 14.48 14.13
CA HIS A 150 18.31 15.31 14.19
C HIS A 150 18.59 16.75 13.76
N GLU A 151 19.78 17.26 14.04
CA GLU A 151 20.23 18.61 13.66
C GLU A 151 20.29 18.84 12.15
N THR A 152 20.23 17.77 11.33
CA THR A 152 20.15 17.85 9.86
C THR A 152 18.78 18.39 9.41
N PHE A 153 17.76 18.33 10.27
CA PHE A 153 16.38 18.60 9.91
C PHE A 153 15.76 19.74 10.75
N ASN A 154 14.86 20.48 10.11
CA ASN A 154 13.81 21.23 10.79
C ASN A 154 12.58 20.33 10.88
N THR A 155 11.98 20.24 12.06
CA THR A 155 10.85 19.33 12.30
C THR A 155 9.66 20.08 12.85
N GLN A 156 8.49 19.91 12.24
CA GLN A 156 7.24 20.54 12.67
C GLN A 156 6.03 19.74 12.19
N LEU A 157 4.88 19.96 12.83
CA LEU A 157 3.61 19.56 12.23
C LEU A 157 3.34 20.47 11.03
N SER A 158 3.11 19.86 9.87
CA SER A 158 2.77 20.58 8.65
C SER A 158 1.40 21.22 8.75
N ASN A 159 1.24 22.34 8.07
CA ASN A 159 -0.06 22.98 7.91
C ASN A 159 -0.98 22.09 7.05
N ILE A 160 -2.25 22.01 7.42
CA ILE A 160 -3.25 21.22 6.68
C ILE A 160 -3.41 21.68 5.23
N ASP A 161 -3.42 22.99 4.96
CA ASP A 161 -3.60 23.55 3.62
C ASP A 161 -2.41 23.25 2.72
N GLU A 162 -1.18 23.24 3.25
CA GLU A 162 0.03 22.83 2.52
C GLU A 162 -0.04 21.35 2.12
N MET A 163 -0.42 20.47 3.06
CA MET A 163 -0.57 19.04 2.79
C MET A 163 -1.67 18.76 1.75
N VAL A 164 -2.81 19.43 1.89
CA VAL A 164 -3.94 19.32 0.96
C VAL A 164 -3.54 19.85 -0.42
N ALA A 165 -2.94 21.03 -0.52
CA ALA A 165 -2.52 21.60 -1.79
C ALA A 165 -1.53 20.68 -2.54
N ALA A 166 -0.51 20.16 -1.86
CA ALA A 166 0.49 19.29 -2.47
C ALA A 166 -0.12 18.01 -3.05
N LEU A 167 -0.98 17.33 -2.27
CA LEU A 167 -1.67 16.13 -2.74
C LEU A 167 -2.70 16.47 -3.83
N GLN A 168 -3.48 17.54 -3.67
CA GLN A 168 -4.50 17.94 -4.63
C GLN A 168 -3.90 18.18 -6.01
N THR A 169 -2.83 18.97 -6.11
CA THR A 169 -2.15 19.23 -7.39
C THR A 169 -1.68 17.94 -8.03
N SER A 170 -1.04 17.07 -7.25
CA SER A 170 -0.48 15.82 -7.76
C SER A 170 -1.57 14.85 -8.25
N LEU A 171 -2.67 14.73 -7.48
CA LEU A 171 -3.80 13.86 -7.82
C LEU A 171 -4.61 14.40 -9.00
N GLN A 172 -4.81 15.72 -9.11
CA GLN A 172 -5.49 16.32 -10.25
C GLN A 172 -4.73 16.05 -11.56
N ASN A 173 -3.40 16.13 -11.56
CA ASN A 173 -2.61 15.82 -12.74
C ASN A 173 -2.73 14.34 -13.14
N TRP A 174 -2.76 13.42 -12.16
CA TRP A 174 -3.00 12.00 -12.43
C TRP A 174 -4.42 11.73 -12.94
N LEU A 175 -5.43 12.41 -12.40
CA LEU A 175 -6.81 12.32 -12.89
C LEU A 175 -6.99 12.90 -14.29
N GLN A 176 -6.18 13.89 -14.68
CA GLN A 176 -6.13 14.36 -16.07
C GLN A 176 -5.52 13.32 -16.99
N ALA A 177 -4.44 12.64 -16.57
CA ALA A 177 -3.79 11.60 -17.35
C ALA A 177 -4.61 10.29 -17.44
N ASN A 178 -5.30 9.93 -16.36
CA ASN A 178 -6.19 8.77 -16.28
C ASN A 178 -7.55 9.20 -15.69
N PRO A 179 -8.50 9.67 -16.52
CA PRO A 179 -9.81 10.10 -16.06
C PRO A 179 -10.67 8.99 -15.47
N SER A 180 -10.32 7.72 -15.56
CA SER A 180 -11.06 6.62 -14.89
C SER A 180 -10.53 6.30 -13.49
N LEU A 181 -9.35 6.81 -13.12
CA LEU A 181 -8.70 6.50 -11.85
C LEU A 181 -9.59 6.89 -10.66
N LYS A 182 -9.77 5.96 -9.74
CA LYS A 182 -10.39 6.18 -8.42
C LYS A 182 -9.35 6.43 -7.35
N ILE A 183 -9.68 7.23 -6.35
CA ILE A 183 -8.79 7.53 -5.23
C ILE A 183 -9.42 7.01 -3.93
N VAL A 184 -8.66 6.25 -3.15
CA VAL A 184 -9.02 5.88 -1.79
C VAL A 184 -8.00 6.48 -0.84
N LEU A 185 -8.42 7.44 -0.02
CA LEU A 185 -7.59 8.00 1.04
C LEU A 185 -7.88 7.26 2.34
N THR A 186 -6.84 6.99 3.12
CA THR A 186 -6.99 6.41 4.45
C THR A 186 -5.88 6.90 5.38
N VAL A 187 -6.15 6.92 6.69
CA VAL A 187 -5.14 7.23 7.70
C VAL A 187 -4.67 5.94 8.34
N SER A 188 -3.35 5.79 8.43
CA SER A 188 -2.73 4.61 9.02
C SER A 188 -3.14 4.44 10.49
N PRO A 189 -3.56 3.25 10.94
CA PRO A 189 -3.87 2.97 12.34
C PRO A 189 -2.62 2.91 13.26
N VAL A 190 -1.41 2.89 12.68
CA VAL A 190 -0.16 2.85 13.45
C VAL A 190 0.01 4.12 14.27
N ARG A 191 0.33 3.95 15.56
CA ARG A 191 0.61 5.05 16.49
C ARG A 191 2.06 5.52 16.36
N HIS A 192 2.27 6.73 15.84
CA HIS A 192 3.59 7.36 15.73
C HIS A 192 4.01 7.98 17.07
N TRP A 193 4.59 7.16 17.94
CA TRP A 193 4.84 7.53 19.34
C TRP A 193 6.11 8.34 19.60
N ARG A 194 6.99 8.52 18.61
CA ARG A 194 8.29 9.21 18.75
C ARG A 194 8.16 10.60 19.39
N HIS A 195 7.07 11.31 19.10
CA HIS A 195 6.79 12.65 19.61
C HIS A 195 5.69 12.66 20.70
N GLY A 196 5.33 11.48 21.22
CA GLY A 196 4.32 11.31 22.26
C GLY A 196 2.88 11.25 21.75
N ALA A 197 1.99 10.82 22.65
CA ALA A 197 0.57 10.56 22.37
C ALA A 197 -0.18 11.79 21.83
N VAL A 198 0.08 12.96 22.42
CA VAL A 198 -0.61 14.22 22.10
C VAL A 198 -0.28 14.67 20.68
N ILE A 199 0.99 14.64 20.30
CA ILE A 199 1.43 15.00 18.94
C ILE A 199 0.93 13.96 17.94
N ASN A 200 0.92 12.66 18.29
CA ASN A 200 0.32 11.64 17.44
C ASN A 200 -1.18 11.91 17.21
N ALA A 201 -1.95 12.18 18.25
CA ALA A 201 -3.38 12.47 18.12
C ALA A 201 -3.64 13.70 17.25
N HIS A 202 -2.89 14.78 17.48
CA HIS A 202 -2.96 15.99 16.65
C HIS A 202 -2.60 15.69 15.19
N SER A 203 -1.51 14.96 14.96
CA SER A 203 -1.10 14.51 13.63
C SER A 203 -2.19 13.71 12.94
N LYS A 204 -2.84 12.75 13.61
CA LYS A 204 -3.89 11.92 13.01
C LYS A 204 -5.13 12.76 12.68
N ALA A 205 -5.53 13.67 13.57
CA ALA A 205 -6.63 14.60 13.33
C ALA A 205 -6.39 15.47 12.09
N LEU A 206 -5.17 16.01 11.91
CA LEU A 206 -4.81 16.77 10.71
C LEU A 206 -4.90 15.93 9.43
N LEU A 207 -4.42 14.67 9.47
CA LEU A 207 -4.47 13.78 8.31
C LEU A 207 -5.91 13.38 7.94
N ILE A 208 -6.76 13.11 8.93
CA ILE A 208 -8.18 12.80 8.72
C ILE A 208 -8.86 13.99 8.06
N ALA A 209 -8.68 15.19 8.62
CA ALA A 209 -9.24 16.43 8.05
C ALA A 209 -8.72 16.69 6.62
N ALA A 210 -7.42 16.49 6.37
CA ALA A 210 -6.84 16.63 5.04
C ALA A 210 -7.43 15.63 4.04
N ALA A 211 -7.59 14.36 4.43
CA ALA A 211 -8.18 13.32 3.58
C ALA A 211 -9.63 13.64 3.21
N HIS A 212 -10.46 14.05 4.17
CA HIS A 212 -11.84 14.46 3.88
C HIS A 212 -11.91 15.69 2.96
N LYS A 213 -11.07 16.71 3.22
CA LYS A 213 -10.99 17.92 2.37
C LYS A 213 -10.60 17.57 0.94
N LEU A 214 -9.61 16.70 0.75
CA LEU A 214 -9.19 16.21 -0.57
C LEU A 214 -10.31 15.43 -1.29
N CYS A 215 -10.98 14.50 -0.61
CA CYS A 215 -12.10 13.77 -1.19
C CYS A 215 -13.19 14.72 -1.69
N GLN A 216 -13.57 15.71 -0.87
CA GLN A 216 -14.56 16.72 -1.26
C GLN A 216 -14.10 17.50 -2.50
N GLN A 217 -12.89 18.06 -2.48
CA GLN A 217 -12.36 18.87 -3.58
C GLN A 217 -12.26 18.08 -4.89
N ILE A 218 -11.79 16.83 -4.84
CA ILE A 218 -11.69 15.96 -6.01
C ILE A 218 -13.08 15.65 -6.57
N ASN A 219 -14.03 15.28 -5.71
CA ASN A 219 -15.39 14.94 -6.15
C ASN A 219 -16.11 16.16 -6.74
N THR A 220 -15.95 17.35 -6.15
CA THR A 220 -16.46 18.61 -6.71
C THR A 220 -15.82 18.91 -8.06
N THR A 221 -14.49 18.82 -8.19
CA THR A 221 -13.77 19.14 -9.43
C THR A 221 -14.15 18.17 -10.57
N THR A 222 -14.33 16.88 -10.23
CA THR A 222 -14.64 15.83 -11.22
C THR A 222 -16.14 15.64 -11.47
N ASN A 223 -16.99 16.32 -10.70
CA ASN A 223 -18.45 16.19 -10.72
C ASN A 223 -18.93 14.72 -10.64
N ARG A 224 -18.25 13.89 -9.83
CA ARG A 224 -18.56 12.46 -9.60
C ARG A 224 -17.87 11.96 -8.34
N GLU A 225 -18.28 10.79 -7.85
CA GLU A 225 -17.61 10.10 -6.74
C GLU A 225 -16.31 9.44 -7.21
N THR A 226 -15.25 10.24 -7.34
CA THR A 226 -13.91 9.81 -7.74
C THR A 226 -13.06 9.39 -6.55
N ALA A 227 -13.25 10.05 -5.40
CA ALA A 227 -12.45 9.89 -4.21
C ALA A 227 -13.31 9.54 -2.98
N VAL A 228 -12.85 8.57 -2.18
CA VAL A 228 -13.48 8.18 -0.92
C VAL A 228 -12.46 8.09 0.21
N TYR A 229 -12.95 8.21 1.45
CA TYR A 229 -12.14 8.00 2.66
C TYR A 229 -12.48 6.64 3.28
N PHE A 230 -11.49 5.75 3.39
CA PHE A 230 -11.64 4.48 4.10
C PHE A 230 -11.15 4.62 5.56
N PRO A 231 -11.99 4.33 6.58
CA PRO A 231 -11.72 4.68 7.97
C PRO A 231 -10.87 3.65 8.73
N ALA A 232 -9.67 3.31 8.22
CA ALA A 232 -8.80 2.30 8.84
C ALA A 232 -8.33 2.70 10.25
N TYR A 233 -8.06 3.99 10.49
CA TYR A 233 -7.63 4.49 11.79
C TYR A 233 -8.76 4.36 12.81
N GLU A 234 -9.98 4.76 12.44
CA GLU A 234 -11.17 4.71 13.27
C GLU A 234 -11.58 3.27 13.55
N ILE A 235 -11.53 2.36 12.58
CA ILE A 235 -11.75 0.92 12.84
C ILE A 235 -10.78 0.41 13.91
N MET A 236 -9.50 0.78 13.84
CA MET A 236 -8.54 0.38 14.86
C MET A 236 -8.86 1.01 16.23
N MET A 237 -9.21 2.30 16.26
CA MET A 237 -9.43 3.01 17.51
C MET A 237 -10.78 2.71 18.17
N ASP A 238 -11.81 2.38 17.40
CA ASP A 238 -13.20 2.32 17.86
C ASP A 238 -13.83 0.92 17.77
N ASP A 239 -13.47 0.11 16.78
CA ASP A 239 -13.96 -1.28 16.66
C ASP A 239 -13.02 -2.28 17.32
N LEU A 240 -11.72 -1.99 17.29
CA LEU A 240 -10.61 -2.83 17.76
C LEU A 240 -9.90 -2.21 18.97
N ARG A 241 -10.67 -1.61 19.89
CA ARG A 241 -10.20 -0.86 21.07
C ARG A 241 -9.23 -1.60 22.02
N ASP A 242 -9.23 -2.93 21.99
CA ASP A 242 -8.52 -3.78 22.95
C ASP A 242 -7.04 -4.03 22.58
N TYR A 243 -6.14 -4.07 23.57
CA TYR A 243 -4.70 -4.32 23.36
C TYR A 243 -4.39 -5.64 22.64
N ARG A 244 -5.28 -6.62 22.67
CA ARG A 244 -5.16 -7.86 21.88
C ARG A 244 -5.01 -7.64 20.37
N PHE A 245 -5.43 -6.46 19.89
CA PHE A 245 -5.33 -6.06 18.50
C PHE A 245 -4.05 -5.29 18.16
N TYR A 246 -3.14 -5.13 19.13
CA TYR A 246 -1.83 -4.54 18.90
C TYR A 246 -0.74 -5.61 18.87
N ALA A 247 0.30 -5.36 18.09
CA ALA A 247 1.52 -6.16 18.09
C ALA A 247 2.27 -6.01 19.43
N SER A 248 3.37 -6.75 19.59
CA SER A 248 4.16 -6.76 20.82
C SER A 248 4.70 -5.39 21.25
N ASP A 249 4.82 -4.44 20.32
CA ASP A 249 5.27 -3.07 20.60
C ASP A 249 4.15 -2.13 21.08
N MET A 250 2.90 -2.61 21.13
CA MET A 250 1.72 -1.84 21.55
C MET A 250 1.40 -0.61 20.68
N LEU A 251 2.02 -0.48 19.51
CA LEU A 251 1.89 0.66 18.60
C LEU A 251 1.38 0.28 17.21
N HIS A 252 1.82 -0.88 16.71
CA HIS A 252 1.36 -1.42 15.44
C HIS A 252 0.13 -2.31 15.64
N PRO A 253 -0.80 -2.36 14.67
CA PRO A 253 -1.84 -3.38 14.67
C PRO A 253 -1.24 -4.79 14.60
N SER A 254 -1.86 -5.74 15.30
CA SER A 254 -1.53 -7.16 15.18
C SER A 254 -1.98 -7.73 13.84
N GLU A 255 -1.50 -8.93 13.47
CA GLU A 255 -1.94 -9.63 12.25
C GLU A 255 -3.46 -9.78 12.20
N THR A 256 -4.09 -10.15 13.32
CA THR A 256 -5.56 -10.23 13.45
C THR A 256 -6.24 -8.92 13.13
N ALA A 257 -5.70 -7.79 13.62
CA ALA A 257 -6.26 -6.47 13.37
C ALA A 257 -6.10 -6.06 11.89
N ILE A 258 -4.93 -6.33 11.31
CA ILE A 258 -4.68 -6.08 9.88
C ILE A 258 -5.65 -6.88 9.01
N GLN A 259 -5.82 -8.17 9.29
CA GLN A 259 -6.75 -9.04 8.55
C GLN A 259 -8.19 -8.54 8.68
N TYR A 260 -8.61 -8.14 9.88
CA TYR A 260 -9.95 -7.57 10.08
C TYR A 260 -10.16 -6.29 9.26
N ILE A 261 -9.21 -5.35 9.31
CA ILE A 261 -9.33 -4.10 8.55
C ILE A 261 -9.28 -4.37 7.04
N TRP A 262 -8.48 -5.32 6.57
CA TRP A 262 -8.48 -5.76 5.19
C TRP A 262 -9.84 -6.33 4.77
N GLN A 263 -10.49 -7.15 5.63
CA GLN A 263 -11.83 -7.67 5.36
C GLN A 263 -12.88 -6.55 5.27
N GLN A 264 -12.79 -5.53 6.13
CA GLN A 264 -13.66 -4.34 6.04
C GLN A 264 -13.40 -3.58 4.73
N PHE A 265 -12.14 -3.42 4.33
CA PHE A 265 -11.76 -2.79 3.05
C PHE A 265 -12.30 -3.57 1.85
N TYR A 266 -12.12 -4.89 1.85
CA TYR A 266 -12.61 -5.79 0.83
C TYR A 266 -14.14 -5.70 0.71
N THR A 267 -14.85 -5.79 1.84
CA THR A 267 -16.32 -5.71 1.88
C THR A 267 -16.84 -4.36 1.40
N ALA A 268 -16.15 -3.27 1.74
CA ALA A 268 -16.57 -1.93 1.37
C ALA A 268 -16.30 -1.59 -0.11
N CYS A 269 -15.21 -2.09 -0.68
CA CYS A 269 -14.71 -1.60 -1.99
C CYS A 269 -14.86 -2.59 -3.14
N PHE A 270 -14.97 -3.90 -2.87
CA PHE A 270 -14.97 -4.94 -3.90
C PHE A 270 -16.37 -5.44 -4.23
N ASN A 271 -16.51 -5.99 -5.44
CA ASN A 271 -17.64 -6.84 -5.78
C ASN A 271 -17.51 -8.18 -5.05
N VAL A 272 -17.93 -8.24 -3.79
CA VAL A 272 -17.78 -9.41 -2.92
C VAL A 272 -18.42 -10.66 -3.52
N ALA A 273 -19.59 -10.51 -4.17
CA ALA A 273 -20.32 -11.62 -4.77
C ALA A 273 -19.52 -12.28 -5.91
N GLN A 274 -18.85 -11.46 -6.74
CA GLN A 274 -18.02 -11.96 -7.83
C GLN A 274 -16.64 -12.44 -7.34
N CYS A 275 -16.03 -11.72 -6.40
CA CYS A 275 -14.62 -11.91 -6.05
C CYS A 275 -14.40 -13.06 -5.06
N THR A 276 -15.33 -13.30 -4.13
CA THR A 276 -15.15 -14.28 -3.05
C THR A 276 -14.97 -15.71 -3.56
N PRO A 277 -15.74 -16.21 -4.54
CA PRO A 277 -15.51 -17.54 -5.10
C PRO A 277 -14.12 -17.71 -5.75
N ILE A 278 -13.63 -16.66 -6.41
CA ILE A 278 -12.30 -16.66 -7.05
C ILE A 278 -11.21 -16.67 -5.98
N MET A 279 -11.37 -15.84 -4.94
CA MET A 279 -10.45 -15.77 -3.81
C MET A 279 -10.32 -17.11 -3.10
N GLN A 280 -11.43 -17.79 -2.82
CA GLN A 280 -11.44 -19.13 -2.24
C GLN A 280 -10.73 -20.16 -3.13
N ALA A 281 -10.88 -20.05 -4.46
CA ALA A 281 -10.17 -20.92 -5.39
C ALA A 281 -8.65 -20.65 -5.39
N VAL A 282 -8.25 -19.37 -5.34
CA VAL A 282 -6.85 -18.94 -5.18
C VAL A 282 -6.27 -19.48 -3.88
N GLU A 283 -6.94 -19.27 -2.75
CA GLU A 283 -6.52 -19.74 -1.42
C GLU A 283 -6.36 -21.26 -1.38
N ALA A 284 -7.28 -22.01 -1.99
CA ALA A 284 -7.19 -23.46 -2.06
C ALA A 284 -5.95 -23.93 -2.82
N ILE A 285 -5.60 -23.27 -3.92
CA ILE A 285 -4.41 -23.57 -4.74
C ILE A 285 -3.12 -23.18 -4.00
N THR A 286 -3.06 -21.98 -3.43
CA THR A 286 -1.87 -21.50 -2.73
C THR A 286 -1.59 -22.32 -1.47
N THR A 287 -2.64 -22.68 -0.72
CA THR A 287 -2.51 -23.60 0.43
C THR A 287 -2.04 -24.98 -0.01
N ALA A 288 -2.57 -25.50 -1.12
CA ALA A 288 -2.12 -26.77 -1.68
C ALA A 288 -0.63 -26.75 -2.06
N ALA A 289 -0.12 -25.64 -2.59
CA ALA A 289 1.29 -25.48 -2.94
C ALA A 289 2.22 -25.31 -1.72
N GLN A 290 1.69 -24.90 -0.58
CA GLN A 290 2.45 -24.80 0.69
C GLN A 290 2.53 -26.15 1.43
N HIS A 291 1.66 -27.10 1.12
CA HIS A 291 1.68 -28.42 1.75
C HIS A 291 2.90 -29.24 1.31
N ARG A 292 3.65 -29.74 2.29
CA ARG A 292 4.75 -30.68 2.04
C ARG A 292 4.22 -32.11 1.92
N PRO A 293 4.34 -32.77 0.75
CA PRO A 293 3.84 -34.13 0.58
C PRO A 293 4.67 -35.14 1.38
N ARG A 294 3.99 -36.13 2.00
CA ARG A 294 4.66 -37.25 2.68
C ARG A 294 5.30 -38.24 1.71
N THR A 295 4.70 -38.42 0.53
CA THR A 295 5.14 -39.34 -0.53
C THR A 295 5.13 -38.62 -1.89
N ALA A 296 6.10 -37.72 -2.08
CA ALA A 296 6.20 -36.82 -3.23
C ALA A 296 6.20 -37.52 -4.61
N LYS A 297 6.69 -38.77 -4.69
CA LYS A 297 6.76 -39.54 -5.95
C LYS A 297 5.61 -40.54 -6.13
N SER A 298 4.59 -40.49 -5.28
CA SER A 298 3.44 -41.40 -5.44
C SER A 298 2.55 -40.96 -6.60
N ASN A 299 2.00 -41.93 -7.34
CA ASN A 299 1.04 -41.66 -8.42
C ASN A 299 -0.15 -40.80 -7.93
N ALA A 300 -0.62 -41.04 -6.70
CA ALA A 300 -1.67 -40.23 -6.09
C ALA A 300 -1.27 -38.74 -5.96
N HIS A 301 -0.02 -38.45 -5.59
CA HIS A 301 0.45 -37.07 -5.50
C HIS A 301 0.63 -36.44 -6.89
N GLN A 302 1.14 -37.19 -7.87
CA GLN A 302 1.24 -36.70 -9.26
C GLN A 302 -0.15 -36.34 -9.83
N ILE A 303 -1.16 -37.20 -9.62
CA ILE A 303 -2.56 -36.92 -10.00
C ILE A 303 -3.06 -35.65 -9.30
N PHE A 304 -2.77 -35.47 -8.01
CA PHE A 304 -3.12 -34.25 -7.28
C PHE A 304 -2.48 -33.01 -7.90
N CYS A 305 -1.18 -33.03 -8.20
CA CYS A 305 -0.47 -31.91 -8.85
C CYS A 305 -1.07 -31.57 -10.21
N GLN A 306 -1.36 -32.58 -11.05
CA GLN A 306 -2.03 -32.37 -12.34
C GLN A 306 -3.42 -31.73 -12.18
N GLN A 307 -4.17 -32.10 -11.14
CA GLN A 307 -5.47 -31.47 -10.85
C GLN A 307 -5.31 -30.00 -10.47
N GLN A 308 -4.31 -29.63 -9.66
CA GLN A 308 -4.06 -28.23 -9.32
C GLN A 308 -3.67 -27.41 -10.55
N LEU A 309 -2.79 -27.93 -11.41
CA LEU A 309 -2.41 -27.26 -12.67
C LEU A 309 -3.61 -27.04 -13.59
N LYS A 310 -4.53 -28.01 -13.69
CA LYS A 310 -5.79 -27.83 -14.44
C LYS A 310 -6.66 -26.72 -13.87
N LYS A 311 -6.78 -26.62 -12.54
CA LYS A 311 -7.52 -25.52 -11.88
C LYS A 311 -6.87 -24.17 -12.16
N ILE A 312 -5.54 -24.09 -12.08
CA ILE A 312 -4.78 -22.89 -12.41
C ILE A 312 -5.05 -22.46 -13.86
N ALA A 313 -4.97 -23.38 -14.82
CA ALA A 313 -5.21 -23.08 -16.23
C ALA A 313 -6.63 -22.55 -16.50
N ILE A 314 -7.64 -23.10 -15.83
CA ILE A 314 -9.03 -22.60 -15.91
C ILE A 314 -9.12 -21.17 -15.38
N LEU A 315 -8.54 -20.90 -14.21
CA LEU A 315 -8.54 -19.57 -13.61
C LEU A 315 -7.79 -18.55 -14.47
N GLN A 316 -6.62 -18.89 -15.00
CA GLN A 316 -5.84 -17.98 -15.86
C GLN A 316 -6.51 -17.71 -17.22
N THR A 317 -7.33 -18.64 -17.71
CA THR A 317 -8.14 -18.41 -18.93
C THR A 317 -9.21 -17.33 -18.67
N GLN A 318 -9.82 -17.34 -17.48
CA GLN A 318 -10.85 -16.36 -17.10
C GLN A 318 -10.24 -15.03 -16.60
N TYR A 319 -9.09 -15.11 -15.93
CA TYR A 319 -8.39 -13.99 -15.30
C TYR A 319 -6.90 -14.01 -15.66
N PRO A 320 -6.51 -13.55 -16.86
CA PRO A 320 -5.13 -13.64 -17.34
C PRO A 320 -4.09 -12.91 -16.49
N ALA A 321 -4.52 -11.95 -15.67
CA ALA A 321 -3.65 -11.21 -14.76
C ALA A 321 -3.25 -12.00 -13.50
N LEU A 322 -3.86 -13.16 -13.23
CA LEU A 322 -3.50 -14.00 -12.08
C LEU A 322 -2.13 -14.64 -12.29
N ASN A 323 -1.16 -14.24 -11.45
CA ASN A 323 0.17 -14.83 -11.46
C ASN A 323 0.25 -16.06 -10.53
N PHE A 324 0.30 -17.24 -11.15
CA PHE A 324 0.54 -18.53 -10.49
C PHE A 324 1.92 -19.14 -10.81
N GLU A 325 2.90 -18.35 -11.29
CA GLU A 325 4.21 -18.87 -11.71
C GLU A 325 4.89 -19.72 -10.62
N ALA A 326 4.84 -19.27 -9.36
CA ALA A 326 5.42 -19.99 -8.24
C ALA A 326 4.70 -21.31 -7.95
N GLU A 327 3.36 -21.31 -7.96
CA GLU A 327 2.54 -22.50 -7.73
C GLU A 327 2.67 -23.51 -8.88
N ILE A 328 2.72 -23.02 -10.12
CA ILE A 328 2.97 -23.84 -11.32
C ILE A 328 4.35 -24.50 -11.23
N ALA A 329 5.40 -23.74 -10.92
CA ALA A 329 6.74 -24.27 -10.75
C ALA A 329 6.78 -25.32 -9.62
N HIS A 330 6.10 -25.06 -8.50
CA HIS A 330 6.01 -25.99 -7.39
C HIS A 330 5.32 -27.31 -7.78
N PHE A 331 4.18 -27.28 -8.46
CA PHE A 331 3.49 -28.53 -8.82
C PHE A 331 4.22 -29.30 -9.93
N ASN A 332 4.86 -28.60 -10.87
CA ASN A 332 5.63 -29.23 -11.95
C ASN A 332 6.85 -29.99 -11.43
N GLN A 333 7.44 -29.60 -10.30
CA GLN A 333 8.62 -30.31 -9.76
C GLN A 333 8.33 -31.77 -9.33
N PHE A 334 7.06 -32.14 -9.20
CA PHE A 334 6.62 -33.48 -8.81
C PHE A 334 6.11 -34.32 -9.99
N LEU A 335 6.05 -33.74 -11.18
CA LEU A 335 5.63 -34.42 -12.40
C LEU A 335 6.88 -34.82 -13.18
N ASP A 336 6.91 -36.07 -13.65
CA ASP A 336 8.01 -36.63 -14.45
C ASP A 336 8.02 -36.08 -15.88
#